data_AF-A0A943URU9-F1
#
_entry.id   AF-A0A943URU9-F1
#
_cell.length_a   1.000
_cell.length_b   1.000
_cell.length_c   1.000
_cell.angle_alpha   90.00
_cell.angle_beta   90.00
_cell.angle_gamma   90.00
#
_symmetry.space_group_name_H-M   'P 1'
#
loop_
_entity.id
_entity.type
_entity.pdbx_description
1 polymer ?
#
loop_
_entity_poly.entity_id
_entity_poly.type
_entity_poly.pdbx_seq_one_letter_code
_entity_poly.pdbx_strand_id
1 'polypeptide(L)'
;MSFSITPRSFSKRSPRAPSEGLFAHGGMALTLFYGFVIAMMTLAAFLYSPIRHLTAQDAAISFDGIKAMLADPNILMHAQTYAFVTLGTSQLFHAIGMRNIDKSIFRMNHLANKTMILAFVVGLALGVGDDAAGEAFDKVAR
;
A
#
# COMPACT_ATOMS: atom_id res chain seq x y z
N MET A 1 31.23 -34.17 5.81
CA MET A 1 29.75 -34.22 5.98
C MET A 1 29.16 -33.04 5.22
N SER A 2 28.72 -33.26 3.98
CA SER A 2 28.04 -32.22 3.18
C SER A 2 26.53 -32.42 3.34
N PHE A 3 25.88 -31.53 4.07
CA PHE A 3 24.46 -31.64 4.41
C PHE A 3 23.63 -31.15 3.21
N SER A 4 23.28 -32.05 2.28
CA SER A 4 22.43 -31.74 1.13
C SER A 4 20.95 -31.69 1.56
N ILE A 5 20.46 -30.49 1.89
CA ILE A 5 19.02 -30.26 2.05
C ILE A 5 18.42 -30.04 0.66
N THR A 6 18.01 -31.12 -0.02
CA THR A 6 17.24 -31.03 -1.27
C THR A 6 15.79 -31.45 -1.02
N PRO A 7 14.81 -30.53 -0.99
CA PRO A 7 13.40 -30.88 -0.82
C PRO A 7 12.85 -31.62 -2.07
N ARG A 8 12.19 -32.76 -1.86
CA ARG A 8 11.80 -33.78 -2.88
C ARG A 8 10.60 -33.44 -3.78
N SER A 9 10.27 -32.18 -4.09
CA SER A 9 9.03 -31.88 -4.87
C SER A 9 9.16 -30.84 -5.99
N PHE A 10 10.36 -30.48 -6.42
CA PHE A 10 10.55 -29.50 -7.51
C PHE A 10 10.42 -30.10 -8.92
N SER A 11 10.40 -31.43 -9.06
CA SER A 11 10.54 -32.14 -10.35
C SER A 11 9.20 -32.53 -10.97
N LYS A 12 8.34 -31.53 -11.29
CA LYS A 12 7.15 -31.74 -12.15
C LYS A 12 6.96 -30.67 -13.23
N ARG A 13 7.81 -29.64 -13.25
CA ARG A 13 7.77 -28.60 -14.28
C ARG A 13 9.14 -28.55 -14.96
N SER A 14 9.14 -28.48 -16.29
CA SER A 14 10.37 -28.27 -17.06
C SER A 14 11.02 -26.95 -16.60
N PRO A 15 12.37 -26.91 -16.47
CA PRO A 15 13.07 -25.68 -16.15
C PRO A 15 12.67 -24.53 -17.08
N ARG A 16 12.47 -23.35 -16.51
CA ARG A 16 12.10 -22.14 -17.25
C ARG A 16 13.13 -21.88 -18.36
N ALA A 17 12.68 -21.59 -19.58
CA ALA A 17 13.59 -21.30 -20.68
C ALA A 17 14.39 -20.01 -20.38
N PRO A 18 15.72 -19.97 -20.63
CA PRO A 18 16.53 -18.77 -20.38
C PRO A 18 16.07 -17.52 -21.15
N SER A 19 15.37 -17.71 -22.27
CA SER A 19 14.79 -16.64 -23.09
C SER A 19 13.41 -16.16 -22.60
N GLU A 20 12.84 -16.78 -21.57
CA GLU A 20 11.54 -16.39 -21.01
C GLU A 20 11.71 -15.23 -20.02
N GLY A 21 11.50 -14.01 -20.49
CA GLY A 21 11.62 -12.79 -19.68
C GLY A 21 10.74 -12.82 -18.42
N LEU A 22 11.18 -12.21 -17.32
CA LEU A 22 10.54 -12.24 -15.99
C LEU A 22 9.03 -11.92 -16.01
N PHE A 23 8.61 -11.10 -16.97
CA PHE A 23 7.23 -10.64 -17.16
C PHE A 23 6.53 -11.24 -18.40
N ALA A 24 7.09 -12.32 -18.97
CA ALA A 24 6.45 -13.09 -20.04
C ALA A 24 5.07 -13.61 -19.59
N HIS A 25 4.22 -13.97 -20.55
CA HIS A 25 2.85 -14.48 -20.31
C HIS A 25 1.87 -13.48 -19.68
N GLY A 26 1.98 -12.18 -20.00
CA GLY A 26 1.02 -11.15 -19.55
C GLY A 26 1.34 -10.48 -18.21
N GLY A 27 2.46 -10.86 -17.57
CA GLY A 27 2.92 -10.27 -16.31
C GLY A 27 3.20 -8.76 -16.38
N MET A 28 3.68 -8.24 -17.53
CA MET A 28 3.90 -6.79 -17.72
C MET A 28 2.60 -5.99 -17.63
N ALA A 29 1.58 -6.41 -18.38
CA ALA A 29 0.30 -5.70 -18.45
C ALA A 29 -0.40 -5.70 -17.09
N LEU A 30 -0.33 -6.82 -16.36
CA LEU A 30 -0.87 -6.94 -15.01
C LEU A 30 -0.15 -6.00 -14.02
N THR A 31 1.19 -5.96 -14.08
CA THR A 31 2.01 -5.07 -13.23
C THR A 31 1.70 -3.59 -13.49
N LEU A 32 1.58 -3.20 -14.76
CA LEU A 32 1.22 -1.83 -15.14
C LEU A 32 -0.19 -1.46 -14.66
N PHE A 33 -1.15 -2.36 -14.80
CA PHE A 33 -2.52 -2.14 -14.32
C PHE A 33 -2.57 -1.94 -12.81
N TYR A 34 -1.95 -2.83 -12.02
CA TYR A 34 -1.87 -2.65 -10.57
C TYR A 34 -1.11 -1.39 -10.19
N GLY A 35 0.01 -1.10 -10.85
CA GLY A 35 0.79 0.12 -10.61
C GLY A 35 -0.06 1.39 -10.81
N PHE A 36 -0.84 1.43 -11.89
CA PHE A 36 -1.74 2.55 -12.16
C PHE A 36 -2.84 2.70 -11.09
N VAL A 37 -3.50 1.60 -10.72
CA VAL A 37 -4.54 1.62 -9.68
C VAL A 37 -3.97 2.07 -8.33
N ILE A 38 -2.81 1.54 -7.92
CA ILE A 38 -2.13 1.92 -6.67
C ILE A 38 -1.78 3.40 -6.69
N ALA A 39 -1.24 3.91 -7.80
CA ALA A 39 -0.88 5.31 -7.93
C ALA A 39 -2.11 6.23 -7.79
N MET A 40 -3.22 5.89 -8.47
CA MET A 40 -4.46 6.66 -8.40
C MET A 40 -5.06 6.66 -6.98
N MET A 41 -5.10 5.50 -6.31
CA MET A 41 -5.61 5.41 -4.94
C MET A 41 -4.73 6.16 -3.93
N THR A 42 -3.41 6.03 -4.06
CA THR A 42 -2.45 6.73 -3.18
C THR A 42 -2.53 8.24 -3.36
N LEU A 43 -2.65 8.72 -4.60
CA LEU A 43 -2.82 10.14 -4.90
C LEU A 43 -4.14 10.67 -4.34
N ALA A 44 -5.24 9.92 -4.48
CA ALA A 44 -6.52 10.29 -3.88
C ALA A 44 -6.45 10.40 -2.35
N ALA A 45 -5.76 9.46 -1.70
CA ALA A 45 -5.54 9.49 -0.25
C ALA A 45 -4.69 10.68 0.19
N PHE A 46 -3.64 11.02 -0.56
CA PHE A 46 -2.82 12.21 -0.32
C PHE A 46 -3.64 13.50 -0.43
N LEU A 47 -4.48 13.63 -1.47
CA LEU A 47 -5.28 14.82 -1.72
C LEU A 47 -6.50 14.95 -0.78
N TYR A 48 -6.90 13.87 -0.11
CA TYR A 48 -8.04 13.88 0.81
C TYR A 48 -7.89 14.93 1.92
N SER A 49 -6.74 14.97 2.60
CA SER A 49 -6.47 15.90 3.70
C SER A 49 -6.59 17.39 3.28
N PRO A 50 -5.88 17.88 2.24
CA PRO A 50 -5.98 19.28 1.83
C PRO A 50 -7.35 19.64 1.22
N ILE A 51 -8.00 18.73 0.47
CA ILE A 51 -9.33 19.00 -0.11
C ILE A 51 -10.39 19.17 0.99
N ARG A 52 -10.33 18.37 2.06
CA ARG A 52 -11.26 18.49 3.18
C ARG A 52 -11.11 19.82 3.91
N HIS A 53 -9.88 20.31 4.09
CA HIS A 53 -9.62 21.61 4.70
C HIS A 53 -10.08 22.77 3.81
N LEU A 54 -9.85 22.69 2.50
CA LEU A 54 -10.36 23.70 1.55
C LEU A 54 -11.89 23.75 1.53
N THR A 55 -12.53 22.58 1.52
CA THR A 55 -14.00 22.48 1.51
C THR A 55 -14.60 23.00 2.82
N ALA A 56 -13.93 22.79 3.95
CA ALA A 56 -14.35 23.33 5.25
C ALA A 56 -14.25 24.87 5.34
N GLN A 57 -13.47 25.50 4.46
CA GLN A 57 -13.30 26.95 4.37
C GLN A 57 -14.11 27.58 3.23
N ASP A 58 -15.00 26.81 2.59
CA ASP A 58 -15.73 27.22 1.37
C ASP A 58 -14.81 27.75 0.24
N ALA A 59 -13.56 27.28 0.22
CA ALA A 59 -12.55 27.70 -0.75
C ALA A 59 -12.61 26.84 -2.02
N ALA A 60 -12.35 27.46 -3.17
CA ALA A 60 -12.30 26.75 -4.45
C ALA A 60 -11.13 25.75 -4.48
N ILE A 61 -11.42 24.51 -4.90
CA ILE A 61 -10.41 23.47 -5.12
C ILE A 61 -9.55 23.88 -6.31
N SER A 62 -8.38 24.42 -6.03
CA SER A 62 -7.40 24.90 -7.01
C SER A 62 -6.00 24.39 -6.66
N PHE A 63 -5.10 24.37 -7.63
CA PHE A 63 -3.70 23.96 -7.40
C PHE A 63 -3.02 24.84 -6.35
N ASP A 64 -3.25 26.15 -6.41
CA ASP A 64 -2.69 27.11 -5.44
C ASP A 64 -3.30 26.91 -4.05
N GLY A 65 -4.61 26.64 -3.96
CA GLY A 65 -5.28 26.34 -2.68
C GLY A 65 -4.76 25.05 -2.03
N ILE A 66 -4.56 23.98 -2.82
CA ILE A 66 -4.01 22.72 -2.31
C ILE A 66 -2.56 22.94 -1.85
N LYS A 67 -1.76 23.68 -2.62
CA LYS A 67 -0.39 24.01 -2.24
C LYS A 67 -0.31 24.84 -0.96
N ALA A 68 -1.23 25.79 -0.79
CA ALA A 68 -1.35 26.60 0.42
C ALA A 68 -1.70 25.73 1.64
N MET A 69 -2.64 24.79 1.52
CA MET A 69 -2.95 23.85 2.61
C MET A 69 -1.78 22.92 2.94
N LEU A 70 -1.05 22.44 1.93
CA LEU A 70 0.13 21.59 2.12
C LEU A 70 1.35 22.34 2.68
N ALA A 71 1.30 23.68 2.75
CA ALA A 71 2.32 24.46 3.43
C ALA A 71 2.22 24.34 4.96
N ASP A 72 1.05 23.96 5.50
CA ASP A 72 0.88 23.63 6.91
C ASP A 72 1.51 22.24 7.20
N PRO A 73 2.52 22.15 8.09
CA PRO A 73 3.16 20.89 8.44
C PRO A 73 2.20 19.80 8.95
N ASN A 74 1.12 20.17 9.64
CA ASN A 74 0.16 19.20 10.18
C ASN A 74 -0.68 18.58 9.06
N ILE A 75 -1.15 19.40 8.12
CA ILE A 75 -1.93 18.93 6.96
C ILE A 75 -1.05 18.07 6.05
N LEU A 76 0.21 18.48 5.85
CA LEU A 76 1.20 17.72 5.08
C LEU A 76 1.47 16.35 5.72
N MET A 77 1.66 16.31 7.04
CA MET A 77 1.86 15.06 7.77
C MET A 77 0.67 14.12 7.59
N HIS A 78 -0.56 14.61 7.80
CA HIS A 78 -1.77 13.81 7.59
C HIS A 78 -1.91 13.30 6.15
N ALA A 79 -1.62 14.15 5.15
CA ALA A 79 -1.64 13.76 3.75
C ALA A 79 -0.63 12.64 3.44
N GLN A 80 0.59 12.76 3.98
CA GLN A 80 1.65 11.76 3.83
C GLN A 80 1.31 10.45 4.54
N THR A 81 0.76 10.50 5.76
CA THR A 81 0.34 9.31 6.51
C THR A 81 -0.74 8.54 5.76
N TYR A 82 -1.78 9.23 5.26
CA TYR A 82 -2.83 8.57 4.47
C TYR A 82 -2.29 7.97 3.17
N ALA A 83 -1.39 8.68 2.49
CA ALA A 83 -0.74 8.17 1.29
C ALA A 83 0.12 6.93 1.61
N PHE A 84 0.92 6.98 2.67
CA PHE A 84 1.81 5.90 3.08
C PHE A 84 1.02 4.64 3.48
N VAL A 85 -0.01 4.81 4.32
CA VAL A 85 -0.90 3.71 4.72
C VAL A 85 -1.61 3.11 3.51
N THR A 86 -2.15 3.95 2.62
CA THR A 86 -2.84 3.48 1.40
C THR A 86 -1.89 2.74 0.48
N LEU A 87 -0.69 3.26 0.27
CA LEU A 87 0.35 2.62 -0.54
C LEU A 87 0.75 1.28 0.07
N GLY A 88 1.09 1.24 1.36
CA GLY A 88 1.46 0.01 2.07
C GLY A 88 0.36 -1.05 2.01
N THR A 89 -0.89 -0.65 2.22
CA THR A 89 -2.06 -1.53 2.09
C THR A 89 -2.21 -2.06 0.68
N SER A 90 -2.06 -1.20 -0.34
CA SER A 90 -2.25 -1.58 -1.73
C SER A 90 -1.15 -2.51 -2.24
N GLN A 91 0.09 -2.33 -1.77
CA GLN A 91 1.19 -3.27 -2.06
C GLN A 91 0.94 -4.65 -1.46
N LEU A 92 0.29 -4.70 -0.31
CA LEU A 92 -0.15 -5.95 0.30
C LEU A 92 -1.10 -6.73 -0.61
N PHE A 93 -2.11 -6.05 -1.14
CA PHE A 93 -3.09 -6.64 -2.07
C PHE A 93 -2.44 -7.03 -3.40
N HIS A 94 -1.54 -6.19 -3.94
CA HIS A 94 -0.78 -6.50 -5.15
C HIS A 94 0.09 -7.75 -4.96
N ALA A 95 0.80 -7.86 -3.83
CA ALA A 95 1.60 -9.05 -3.51
C ALA A 95 0.76 -10.33 -3.37
N ILE A 96 -0.46 -10.23 -2.79
CA ILE A 96 -1.40 -11.37 -2.77
C ILE A 96 -1.85 -11.74 -4.19
N GLY A 97 -2.25 -10.74 -5.00
CA GLY A 97 -2.77 -10.97 -6.36
C GLY A 97 -1.73 -11.64 -7.27
N MET A 98 -0.45 -11.29 -7.12
CA MET A 98 0.65 -11.87 -7.88
C MET A 98 1.01 -13.31 -7.44
N ARG A 99 0.48 -13.81 -6.31
CA ARG A 99 0.78 -15.17 -5.80
C ARG A 99 0.19 -16.28 -6.68
N ASN A 100 -0.93 -16.04 -7.37
CA ASN A 100 -1.57 -17.01 -8.27
C ASN A 100 -2.09 -16.30 -9.53
N ILE A 101 -1.21 -16.08 -10.51
CA ILE A 101 -1.54 -15.39 -11.76
C ILE A 101 -2.58 -16.19 -12.60
N ASP A 102 -2.65 -17.51 -12.43
CA ASP A 102 -3.60 -18.40 -13.12
C ASP A 102 -5.04 -18.36 -12.57
N LYS A 103 -5.29 -17.68 -11.44
CA LYS A 103 -6.64 -17.54 -10.87
C LYS A 103 -6.98 -16.07 -10.65
N SER A 104 -8.15 -15.65 -11.16
CA SER A 104 -8.68 -14.30 -10.94
C SER A 104 -8.78 -13.95 -9.45
N ILE A 105 -8.50 -12.68 -9.14
CA ILE A 105 -8.54 -12.03 -7.81
C ILE A 105 -9.86 -12.35 -7.10
N PHE A 106 -10.98 -12.36 -7.83
CA PHE A 106 -12.33 -12.62 -7.30
C PHE A 106 -12.60 -14.09 -6.91
N ARG A 107 -11.67 -15.00 -7.22
CA ARG A 107 -11.74 -16.43 -6.85
C ARG A 107 -10.65 -16.83 -5.84
N MET A 108 -9.86 -15.88 -5.36
CA MET A 108 -8.79 -16.11 -4.38
C MET A 108 -9.29 -15.85 -2.95
N ASN A 109 -8.97 -16.75 -2.02
CA ASN A 109 -9.31 -16.58 -0.62
C ASN A 109 -8.35 -15.57 0.04
N HIS A 110 -8.70 -14.28 0.00
CA HIS A 110 -7.89 -13.16 0.51
C HIS A 110 -7.51 -13.29 2.00
N LEU A 111 -8.25 -14.10 2.76
CA LEU A 111 -8.06 -14.32 4.20
C LEU A 111 -7.11 -15.48 4.55
N ALA A 112 -6.52 -16.14 3.56
CA ALA A 112 -5.64 -17.29 3.79
C ALA A 112 -4.27 -16.91 4.41
N ASN A 113 -3.83 -15.65 4.30
CA ASN A 113 -2.58 -15.18 4.91
C ASN A 113 -2.86 -14.25 6.10
N LYS A 114 -3.31 -14.84 7.20
CA LYS A 114 -3.57 -14.15 8.47
C LYS A 114 -2.33 -13.39 8.99
N THR A 115 -1.13 -13.89 8.71
CA THR A 115 0.14 -13.28 9.16
C THR A 115 0.40 -11.93 8.51
N MET A 116 0.02 -11.78 7.24
CA MET A 116 0.20 -10.54 6.49
C MET A 116 -0.81 -9.47 6.91
N ILE A 117 -2.06 -9.88 7.16
CA ILE A 117 -3.09 -8.99 7.76
C ILE A 117 -2.67 -8.61 9.19
N LEU A 118 -2.12 -9.55 9.97
CA LEU A 118 -1.60 -9.29 11.31
C LEU A 118 -0.45 -8.28 11.28
N ALA A 119 0.54 -8.44 10.40
CA ALA A 119 1.65 -7.49 10.27
C ALA A 119 1.16 -6.08 9.89
N PHE A 120 0.15 -5.99 9.03
CA PHE A 120 -0.48 -4.71 8.67
C PHE A 120 -1.23 -4.08 9.85
N VAL A 121 -2.05 -4.86 10.56
CA VAL A 121 -2.80 -4.38 11.74
C VAL A 121 -1.85 -3.97 12.86
N VAL A 122 -0.76 -4.70 13.09
CA VAL A 122 0.28 -4.33 14.05
C VAL A 122 0.97 -3.03 13.63
N GLY A 123 1.28 -2.85 12.33
CA GLY A 123 1.84 -1.61 11.81
C GLY A 123 0.90 -0.39 11.98
N LEU A 124 -0.40 -0.57 11.73
CA LEU A 124 -1.40 0.47 11.97
C LEU A 124 -1.57 0.78 13.46
N ALA A 125 -1.59 -0.25 14.31
CA ALA A 125 -1.73 -0.08 15.76
C ALA A 125 -0.52 0.65 16.37
N LEU A 126 0.67 0.43 15.83
CA LEU A 126 1.87 1.19 16.22
C LEU A 126 1.78 2.66 15.79
N GLY A 127 1.36 2.94 14.54
CA GLY A 127 1.23 4.31 14.05
C GLY A 127 0.18 5.15 14.81
N VAL A 128 -0.96 4.55 15.16
CA VAL A 128 -2.02 5.23 15.94
C VAL A 128 -1.60 5.49 17.40
N GLY A 129 -0.65 4.72 17.93
CA GLY A 129 -0.10 4.91 19.27
C GLY A 129 0.69 6.21 19.44
N ASP A 130 1.36 6.68 18.38
CA ASP A 130 2.14 7.93 18.41
C ASP A 130 1.24 9.18 18.31
N ASP A 131 0.17 9.14 17.51
CA ASP A 131 -0.79 10.26 17.40
C ASP A 131 -1.60 10.48 18.70
N ALA A 132 -1.94 9.39 19.42
CA ALA A 132 -2.64 9.48 20.71
C ALA A 132 -1.75 10.03 21.84
N ALA A 133 -0.43 9.83 21.77
CA ALA A 133 0.53 10.41 22.71
C ALA A 133 0.72 11.92 22.46
N GLY A 134 0.65 12.36 21.19
CA GLY A 134 0.71 13.77 20.81
C GLY A 134 -0.48 14.60 21.34
N GLU A 135 -1.71 14.11 21.20
CA GLU A 135 -2.90 14.78 21.76
C GLU A 135 -2.90 14.83 23.31
N ALA A 136 -2.35 13.81 23.96
CA ALA A 136 -2.23 13.77 25.42
C ALA A 136 -1.17 14.75 25.94
N PHE A 137 -0.07 14.96 25.22
CA PHE A 137 0.96 15.94 25.57
C PHE A 137 0.48 17.39 25.33
N ASP A 138 -0.25 17.67 24.25
CA ASP A 138 -0.77 19.02 23.95
C ASP A 138 -1.87 19.46 24.94
N LYS A 139 -2.64 18.51 25.49
CA LYS A 139 -3.60 18.78 26.59
C LYS A 139 -2.94 18.99 27.96
N VAL A 140 -1.73 18.50 28.18
CA VAL A 140 -0.96 18.69 29.42
C VAL A 140 -0.07 19.95 29.34
N ALA A 141 0.26 20.40 28.13
CA ALA A 141 1.08 21.58 27.88
C ALA A 141 0.28 22.91 27.78
N ARG A 142 -1.04 22.89 28.00
CA ARG A 142 -1.91 24.08 28.11
C ARG A 142 -2.42 24.27 29.54
#